data_AF-A0A6N9NH51-F1
#
_entry.id   AF-A0A6N9NH51-F1
#
_cell.length_a   1.000
_cell.length_b   1.000
_cell.length_c   1.000
_cell.angle_alpha   90.00
_cell.angle_beta   90.00
_cell.angle_gamma   90.00
#
_symmetry.space_group_name_H-M   'P 1'
#
loop_
_entity.id
_entity.type
_entity.pdbx_description
1 polymer ?
#
loop_
_entity_poly.entity_id
_entity_poly.type
_entity_poly.pdbx_seq_one_letter_code
_entity_poly.pdbx_strand_id
1 'polypeptide(L)' 'MEEKGNDIKQQEVKSTNTGPSEWFDQWRTRSRIEPGDSLKTILGKLTIRILGIILLIILSPALLIIFLFAMAFTL' A
#
# COMPACT_ATOMS: atom_id res chain seq x y z
N MET A 1 46.76 4.47 8.24
CA MET A 1 46.38 5.25 7.04
C MET A 1 45.87 4.22 6.05
N GLU A 2 44.60 4.14 5.68
CA GLU A 2 43.46 5.02 5.87
C GLU A 2 42.21 4.18 5.58
N GLU A 3 41.07 4.65 6.07
CA GLU A 3 39.77 3.99 6.06
C GLU A 3 39.30 3.54 4.68
N LYS A 4 38.41 2.53 4.64
CA LYS A 4 37.03 2.66 4.11
C LYS A 4 36.19 1.44 4.51
N GLY A 5 35.69 1.47 5.74
CA GLY A 5 34.37 0.92 6.01
C GLY A 5 33.30 1.79 5.33
N ASN A 6 32.07 1.28 5.26
CA ASN A 6 30.91 1.90 4.57
C ASN A 6 31.10 1.76 3.04
N ASP A 7 30.34 0.92 2.33
CA ASP A 7 29.17 1.42 1.61
C ASP A 7 28.25 0.28 1.12
N ILE A 8 28.26 -0.90 1.76
CA ILE A 8 27.15 -1.87 1.62
C ILE A 8 25.97 -1.40 2.50
N LYS A 9 25.62 -0.12 2.36
CA LYS A 9 24.25 0.31 2.64
C LYS A 9 23.45 -0.34 1.54
N GLN A 10 22.79 -1.43 1.91
CA GLN A 10 21.69 -2.04 1.18
C GLN A 10 20.99 -0.93 0.43
N GLN A 11 21.14 -0.95 -0.90
CA GLN A 11 20.38 -0.10 -1.79
C GLN A 11 18.92 -0.41 -1.49
N GLU A 12 18.38 0.38 -0.56
CA GLU A 12 16.98 0.71 -0.49
C GLU A 12 16.68 1.21 -1.90
N VAL A 13 16.17 0.31 -2.73
CA VAL A 13 15.64 0.64 -4.04
C VAL A 13 14.43 1.50 -3.74
N LYS A 14 14.68 2.78 -3.43
CA LYS A 14 13.74 3.87 -3.57
C LYS A 14 13.49 4.01 -5.06
N SER A 15 12.79 3.02 -5.59
CA SER A 15 12.06 3.14 -6.81
C SER A 15 11.04 4.22 -6.53
N THR A 16 11.35 5.45 -6.90
CA THR A 16 10.41 6.57 -6.99
C THR A 16 9.45 6.29 -8.16
N ASN A 17 8.81 5.12 -8.11
CA ASN A 17 7.65 4.81 -8.93
C ASN A 17 6.47 5.25 -8.07
N THR A 18 6.12 6.53 -8.20
CA THR A 18 4.87 7.15 -7.73
C THR A 18 3.68 6.53 -8.46
N GLY A 19 3.55 5.22 -8.32
CA GLY A 19 2.51 4.40 -8.92
C GLY A 19 1.43 4.09 -7.90
N PRO A 20 0.26 3.60 -8.36
CA PRO A 20 -0.81 3.13 -7.48
C PRO A 20 -0.32 2.13 -6.43
N SER A 21 0.70 1.32 -6.75
CA SER A 21 1.32 0.35 -5.83
C SER A 21 1.92 0.99 -4.58
N GLU A 22 2.54 2.17 -4.69
CA GLU A 22 3.18 2.85 -3.55
C GLU A 22 2.15 3.35 -2.54
N TRP A 23 0.96 3.74 -3.03
CA TRP A 23 -0.15 4.20 -2.19
C TRP A 23 -0.73 3.02 -1.39
N PHE A 24 -0.89 1.86 -2.04
CA PHE A 24 -1.31 0.63 -1.37
C PHE A 24 -0.25 0.13 -0.38
N ASP A 25 1.03 0.21 -0.70
CA ASP A 25 2.11 -0.21 0.19
C ASP A 25 2.27 0.72 1.39
N GLN A 26 2.12 2.04 1.22
CA GLN A 26 2.07 2.97 2.35
C GLN A 26 0.88 2.68 3.26
N TRP A 27 -0.31 2.46 2.70
CA TRP A 27 -1.50 2.11 3.47
C TRP A 27 -1.34 0.77 4.22
N ARG A 28 -0.81 -0.25 3.53
CA ARG A 28 -0.49 -1.55 4.13
C ARG A 28 0.48 -1.40 5.28
N THR A 29 1.56 -0.65 5.09
CA THR A 29 2.58 -0.40 6.12
C THR A 29 1.99 0.31 7.33
N ARG A 30 1.13 1.33 7.14
CA ARG A 30 0.47 2.04 8.24
C ARG A 30 -0.57 1.19 8.98
N SER A 31 -1.20 0.24 8.29
CA SER A 31 -2.20 -0.67 8.88
C SER A 31 -1.59 -1.92 9.54
N ARG A 32 -0.27 -2.12 9.42
CA ARG A 32 0.43 -3.30 9.95
C ARG A 32 0.46 -3.25 11.48
N ILE A 33 -0.21 -4.22 12.10
CA ILE A 33 -0.23 -4.39 13.55
C ILE A 33 1.03 -5.17 13.95
N GLU A 34 1.79 -4.64 14.89
CA GLU A 34 3.04 -5.26 15.37
C GLU A 34 2.85 -5.83 16.79
N PRO A 35 3.50 -6.96 17.12
CA PRO A 35 3.44 -7.53 18.46
C PRO A 35 4.11 -6.57 19.45
N GLY A 36 3.32 -6.03 20.38
CA GLY A 36 3.76 -5.00 21.34
C GLY A 36 3.05 -3.64 21.18
N ASP A 37 2.25 -3.46 20.12
CA ASP A 37 1.43 -2.25 19.98
C ASP A 37 0.41 -2.12 21.12
N SER A 38 0.25 -0.89 21.62
CA SER A 38 -0.80 -0.59 22.60
C SER A 38 -2.19 -0.79 21.99
N LEU A 39 -3.17 -1.19 22.81
CA LEU A 39 -4.57 -1.41 22.36
C LEU A 39 -5.13 -0.22 21.57
N LYS A 40 -4.77 1.01 21.97
CA LYS A 40 -5.17 2.25 21.28
C LYS A 40 -4.56 2.36 19.88
N THR A 41 -3.29 2.00 19.73
CA THR A 41 -2.58 1.97 18.44
C THR A 41 -3.18 0.92 17.51
N ILE A 42 -3.49 -0.27 18.04
CA ILE A 42 -4.12 -1.36 17.28
C ILE A 42 -5.46 -0.91 16.72
N LEU A 43 -6.30 -0.25 17.52
CA LEU A 43 -7.62 0.23 17.10
C LEU A 43 -7.51 1.25 15.96
N GLY A 44 -6.54 2.17 16.03
CA GLY A 44 -6.24 3.12 14.96
C GLY A 44 -5.79 2.44 13.67
N LYS A 45 -4.86 1.49 13.76
CA LYS A 45 -4.38 0.71 12.60
C LYS A 45 -5.50 -0.12 11.96
N LEU A 46 -6.36 -0.73 12.77
CA LEU A 46 -7.51 -1.49 12.32
C LEU A 46 -8.51 -0.60 11.58
N THR A 47 -8.75 0.61 12.09
CA THR A 47 -9.66 1.59 11.46
C THR A 47 -9.16 1.99 10.08
N ILE A 48 -7.87 2.28 9.93
CA ILE A 48 -7.25 2.60 8.63
C ILE A 48 -7.40 1.43 7.65
N ARG A 49 -7.26 0.19 8.13
CA ARG A 49 -7.46 -1.02 7.32
C ARG A 49 -8.91 -1.18 6.85
N ILE A 50 -9.87 -0.98 7.74
CA ILE A 50 -11.29 -1.09 7.41
C ILE A 50 -11.68 0.02 6.42
N LEU A 51 -11.18 1.23 6.64
CA LEU A 51 -11.45 2.38 5.76
C LEU A 51 -10.98 2.15 4.33
N GLY A 52 -9.77 1.61 4.14
CA GLY A 52 -9.27 1.31 2.80
C GLY A 52 -10.05 0.19 2.09
N ILE A 53 -10.52 -0.82 2.83
CA ILE A 53 -11.38 -1.87 2.28
C ILE A 53 -12.74 -1.31 1.86
N ILE A 54 -13.36 -0.49 2.71
CA ILE A 54 -14.64 0.17 2.39
C ILE A 54 -14.50 1.04 1.13
N LEU A 55 -13.40 1.78 1.02
CA LEU A 55 -13.12 2.58 -0.18
C LEU A 55 -13.05 1.71 -1.44
N LEU A 56 -12.38 0.55 -1.37
CA LEU A 56 -12.31 -0.40 -2.48
C LEU A 56 -13.69 -1.00 -2.84
N ILE A 57 -14.53 -1.28 -1.85
CA ILE A 57 -15.90 -1.79 -2.08
C ILE A 57 -16.74 -0.75 -2.83
N ILE A 58 -16.65 0.52 -2.45
CA ILE A 58 -17.36 1.61 -3.13
C ILE A 58 -16.83 1.82 -4.56
N LEU A 59 -15.52 1.62 -4.78
CA LEU A 59 -14.90 1.76 -6.09
C LEU A 59 -15.13 0.53 -6.99
N SER A 60 -15.43 -0.64 -6.42
CA SER A 60 -15.64 -1.90 -7.14
C SER A 60 -16.71 -1.83 -8.25
N PRO A 61 -17.91 -1.25 -8.03
CA PRO A 61 -18.88 -1.04 -9.10
C PRO A 61 -18.33 -0.26 -10.29
N ALA A 62 -17.52 0.78 -10.05
CA ALA A 62 -16.92 1.56 -11.12
C ALA A 62 -15.91 0.73 -11.92
N LEU A 63 -15.10 -0.10 -11.25
CA LEU A 63 -14.19 -1.04 -11.90
C LEU A 63 -14.95 -2.05 -12.77
N LEU A 64 -16.10 -2.54 -12.29
CA LEU A 64 -16.95 -3.47 -13.02
C LEU A 64 -17.53 -2.82 -14.28
N ILE A 65 -17.99 -1.58 -14.19
CA ILE A 65 -18.50 -0.82 -15.36
C ILE A 65 -17.40 -0.66 -16.40
N ILE A 66 -16.19 -0.24 -16.00
CA ILE A 66 -15.05 -0.09 -16.90
C ILE A 66 -14.69 -1.43 -17.56
N PHE A 67 -14.69 -2.52 -16.77
CA PHE A 67 -14.43 -3.86 -17.27
C PHE A 67 -15.46 -4.32 -18.31
N LEU A 68 -16.75 -4.12 -18.04
CA LEU A 68 -17.83 -4.43 -19.00
C LEU A 68 -17.70 -3.60 -20.27
N PHE A 69 -17.40 -2.30 -20.13
CA PHE A 69 -17.15 -1.42 -21.28
C PHE A 69 -15.99 -1.94 -22.12
N ALA A 70 -14.86 -2.26 -21.51
CA ALA A 70 -13.68 -2.77 -22.21
C ALA A 70 -13.97 -4.09 -22.96
N MET A 71 -14.70 -5.02 -22.32
CA MET A 71 -15.15 -6.28 -22.93
C MET A 71 -16.08 -6.03 -24.13
N ALA A 72 -17.00 -5.07 -24.03
CA ALA A 72 -17.94 -4.74 -25.10
C ALA A 72 -17.25 -4.14 -26.34
N PHE A 73 -16.11 -3.46 -26.19
CA PHE A 73 -15.33 -2.93 -27.31
C PHE A 73 -14.31 -3.93 -27.89
N THR A 74 -14.01 -5.01 -27.18
CA THR A 74 -13.06 -6.05 -27.66
C THR A 74 -13.75 -7.24 -28.32
N LEU A 75 -15.04 -7.46 -28.06
CA LEU A 75 -15.89 -8.44 -28.77
C LEU A 75 -16.45 -7.86 -30.07
#